data_AF-A0A963FAS6-F1
#
_entry.id   AF-A0A963FAS6-F1
#
_cell.length_a   1.000
_cell.length_b   1.000
_cell.length_c   1.000
_cell.angle_alpha   90.00
_cell.angle_beta   90.00
_cell.angle_gamma   90.00
#
_symmetry.space_group_name_H-M   'P 1'
#
loop_
_entity.id
_entity.type
_entity.pdbx_description
1 polymer ?
#
loop_
_entity_poly.entity_id
_entity_poly.type
_entity_poly.pdbx_seq_one_letter_code
_entity_poly.pdbx_strand_id
1 'polypeptide(L)'
;MKNYALAEDEGAKSNTPETSTKHILFKQLFARYEIDMRRYAYWLAGDRHSAEDLVQEASLRAWKSLDGLQDVEAAKGWLLTILRRENARRFERYQPKHSDIPLEELGERE
;
A
#
# COMPACT_ATOMS: atom_id res chain seq x y z
N MET A 1 6.40 -7.01 -48.57
CA MET A 1 6.62 -6.45 -47.21
C MET A 1 5.25 -5.98 -46.71
N LYS A 2 4.82 -6.47 -45.55
CA LYS A 2 3.43 -6.42 -45.09
C LYS A 2 3.02 -5.02 -44.62
N ASN A 3 1.89 -4.54 -45.14
CA ASN A 3 1.09 -3.46 -44.57
C ASN A 3 0.54 -3.91 -43.22
N TYR A 4 0.61 -3.04 -42.21
CA TYR A 4 -0.19 -3.16 -40.98
C TYR A 4 -0.89 -1.81 -40.76
N ALA A 5 -2.00 -1.65 -41.48
CA ALA A 5 -3.10 -0.77 -41.09
C ALA A 5 -4.25 -1.71 -40.73
N LEU A 6 -4.69 -1.67 -39.47
CA LEU A 6 -6.02 -2.03 -38.94
C LEU A 6 -5.91 -2.43 -37.47
N ALA A 7 -6.14 -1.44 -36.60
CA ALA A 7 -6.86 -1.60 -35.34
C ALA A 7 -7.32 -0.19 -34.92
N GLU A 8 -8.36 0.31 -35.59
CA GLU A 8 -9.32 1.15 -34.90
C GLU A 8 -10.06 0.22 -33.93
N ASP A 9 -9.86 0.39 -32.62
CA ASP A 9 -10.92 0.11 -31.65
C ASP A 9 -10.64 0.78 -30.29
N GLU A 10 -11.43 1.82 -30.04
CA GLU A 10 -12.06 2.16 -28.77
C GLU A 10 -11.29 2.04 -27.45
N GLY A 11 -10.74 3.18 -27.01
CA GLY A 11 -10.20 3.36 -25.66
C GLY A 11 -10.38 4.75 -25.08
N ALA A 12 -11.34 5.54 -25.55
CA ALA A 12 -11.76 6.78 -24.91
C ALA A 12 -12.55 6.47 -23.62
N LYS A 13 -11.88 5.95 -22.58
CA LYS A 13 -12.48 5.78 -21.25
C LYS A 13 -12.24 7.01 -20.39
N SER A 14 -13.19 7.95 -20.47
CA SER A 14 -13.60 8.89 -19.41
C SER A 14 -12.49 9.55 -18.56
N ASN A 15 -11.87 10.62 -19.07
CA ASN A 15 -11.23 11.61 -18.19
C ASN A 15 -12.30 12.59 -17.69
N THR A 16 -13.11 12.16 -16.73
CA THR A 16 -14.07 13.01 -16.01
C THR A 16 -13.28 13.99 -15.11
N PRO A 17 -13.66 15.28 -15.00
CA PRO A 17 -12.97 16.28 -14.17
C PRO A 17 -12.80 15.84 -12.69
N GLU A 18 -13.69 14.98 -12.21
CA GLU A 18 -13.65 14.38 -10.86
C GLU A 18 -12.37 13.57 -10.60
N THR A 19 -11.89 12.80 -11.58
CA THR A 19 -10.64 12.04 -11.49
C THR A 19 -9.44 12.98 -11.35
N SER A 20 -9.49 14.16 -11.99
CA SER A 20 -8.43 15.18 -11.91
C SER A 20 -8.38 15.86 -10.53
N THR A 21 -9.52 16.22 -9.96
CA THR A 21 -9.59 16.83 -8.61
C THR A 21 -9.16 15.84 -7.53
N LYS A 22 -9.62 14.58 -7.61
CA LYS A 22 -9.17 13.49 -6.71
C LYS A 22 -7.66 13.33 -6.75
N HIS A 23 -7.08 13.37 -7.95
CA HIS A 23 -5.64 13.28 -8.18
C HIS A 23 -4.84 14.43 -7.55
N ILE A 24 -5.33 15.66 -7.70
CA ILE A 24 -4.70 16.84 -7.09
C ILE A 24 -4.75 16.74 -5.56
N LEU A 25 -5.90 16.44 -4.98
CA LEU A 25 -6.07 16.33 -3.54
C LEU A 25 -5.14 15.25 -2.95
N PHE A 26 -5.13 14.06 -3.55
CA PHE A 26 -4.25 12.99 -3.09
C PHE A 26 -2.78 13.39 -3.14
N LYS A 27 -2.33 14.00 -4.25
CA LYS A 27 -0.94 14.46 -4.37
C LYS A 27 -0.56 15.45 -3.28
N GLN A 28 -1.45 16.40 -2.96
CA GLN A 28 -1.21 17.38 -1.89
C GLN A 28 -1.13 16.72 -0.51
N LEU A 29 -2.07 15.84 -0.19
CA LEU A 29 -2.07 15.09 1.06
C LEU A 29 -0.82 14.21 1.20
N PHE A 30 -0.48 13.48 0.14
CA PHE A 30 0.65 12.59 0.16
C PHE A 30 1.97 13.36 0.31
N ALA A 31 2.20 14.40 -0.49
CA ALA A 31 3.39 15.24 -0.37
C ALA A 31 3.54 15.87 1.02
N ARG A 32 2.43 16.19 1.69
CA ARG A 32 2.44 16.73 3.04
C ARG A 32 2.84 15.69 4.10
N TYR A 33 2.46 14.42 3.94
CA TYR A 33 2.62 13.40 4.99
C TYR A 33 3.59 12.26 4.65
N GLU A 34 4.19 12.25 3.46
CA GLU A 34 5.09 11.18 2.99
C GLU A 34 6.25 10.93 3.96
N ILE A 35 6.90 11.98 4.45
CA ILE A 35 8.04 11.85 5.38
C ILE A 35 7.61 11.19 6.70
N ASP A 36 6.46 11.59 7.23
CA ASP A 36 5.91 11.01 8.45
C ASP A 36 5.51 9.54 8.24
N MET A 37 4.89 9.22 7.09
CA MET A 37 4.55 7.86 6.72
C MET A 37 5.80 6.97 6.59
N ARG A 38 6.85 7.45 5.93
CA ARG A 38 8.12 6.71 5.77
C ARG A 38 8.82 6.46 7.10
N ARG A 39 8.84 7.45 7.99
CA ARG A 39 9.41 7.29 9.35
C ARG A 39 8.66 6.25 10.15
N TYR A 40 7.33 6.31 10.12
CA TYR A 40 6.50 5.35 10.84
C TYR A 40 6.59 3.95 10.21
N ALA A 41 6.62 3.84 8.89
CA ALA A 41 6.84 2.58 8.19
C ALA A 41 8.19 1.95 8.55
N TYR A 42 9.25 2.75 8.65
CA TYR A 42 10.56 2.27 9.06
C TYR A 42 10.56 1.75 10.50
N TRP A 43 9.89 2.45 11.41
CA TRP A 43 9.70 1.97 12.79
C TRP A 43 8.92 0.64 12.84
N LEU A 44 7.93 0.46 11.97
CA LEU A 44 7.12 -0.77 11.89
C LEU A 44 7.84 -1.94 11.22
N ALA A 45 8.60 -1.69 10.15
CA ALA A 45 9.17 -2.72 9.29
C ALA A 45 10.62 -3.07 9.62
N GLY A 46 11.35 -2.18 10.28
CA GLY A 46 12.73 -2.40 10.74
C GLY A 46 13.82 -2.21 9.67
N ASP A 47 13.47 -2.21 8.38
CA ASP A 47 14.40 -1.95 7.29
C ASP A 47 13.84 -0.99 6.23
N ARG A 48 14.74 -0.40 5.45
CA ARG A 48 14.43 0.64 4.47
C ARG A 48 13.56 0.12 3.33
N HIS A 49 13.88 -1.04 2.77
CA HIS A 49 13.20 -1.56 1.59
C HIS A 49 11.75 -1.92 1.94
N SER A 50 11.57 -2.64 3.04
CA SER A 50 10.25 -2.99 3.56
C SER A 50 9.40 -1.76 3.91
N ALA A 51 10.02 -0.70 4.42
CA ALA A 51 9.33 0.55 4.70
C ALA A 51 8.87 1.27 3.42
N GLU A 52 9.72 1.32 2.39
CA GLU A 52 9.38 1.90 1.09
C GLU A 52 8.23 1.13 0.42
N ASP A 53 8.26 -0.20 0.45
CA ASP A 53 7.16 -1.03 -0.07
C ASP A 53 5.87 -0.82 0.71
N LEU A 54 5.95 -0.76 2.05
CA LEU A 54 4.79 -0.54 2.90
C LEU A 54 4.12 0.81 2.63
N VAL A 55 4.91 1.88 2.42
CA VAL A 55 4.38 3.19 2.04
C VAL A 55 3.72 3.15 0.67
N GLN A 56 4.31 2.46 -0.31
CA GLN A 56 3.73 2.33 -1.65
C GLN A 56 2.38 1.62 -1.63
N GLU A 57 2.28 0.48 -0.95
CA GLU A 57 1.02 -0.26 -0.81
C GLU A 57 -0.04 0.57 -0.08
N ALA A 58 0.34 1.26 1.00
CA ALA A 58 -0.57 2.15 1.72
C ALA A 58 -1.04 3.33 0.86
N SER A 59 -0.18 3.87 -0.01
CA SER A 59 -0.51 4.95 -0.95
C SER A 59 -1.55 4.49 -1.97
N LEU A 60 -1.35 3.30 -2.56
CA LEU A 60 -2.31 2.71 -3.49
C LEU A 60 -3.66 2.42 -2.82
N ARG A 61 -3.64 1.97 -1.56
CA ARG A 61 -4.87 1.74 -0.78
C ARG A 61 -5.58 3.04 -0.47
N ALA A 62 -4.84 4.07 -0.04
CA ALA A 62 -5.38 5.40 0.24
C ALA A 62 -5.98 6.02 -1.02
N TRP A 63 -5.33 5.93 -2.18
CA TRP A 63 -5.86 6.41 -3.45
C TRP A 63 -7.23 5.80 -3.78
N LYS A 64 -7.36 4.48 -3.63
CA LYS A 64 -8.63 3.75 -3.85
C LYS A 64 -9.72 4.12 -2.85
N SER A 65 -9.35 4.60 -1.66
CA SER A 65 -10.26 4.89 -0.55
C SER A 65 -10.42 6.38 -0.27
N LEU A 66 -9.91 7.27 -1.13
CA LEU A 66 -9.88 8.71 -0.88
C LEU A 66 -11.27 9.31 -0.69
N ASP A 67 -12.29 8.76 -1.34
CA ASP A 67 -13.68 9.23 -1.23
C ASP A 67 -14.27 9.01 0.17
N GLY A 68 -13.63 8.17 1.00
CA GLY A 68 -13.97 7.97 2.41
C GLY A 68 -13.29 8.94 3.37
N LEU A 69 -12.42 9.84 2.88
CA LEU A 69 -11.80 10.88 3.70
C LEU A 69 -12.80 12.03 3.88
N GLN A 70 -13.35 12.14 5.10
CA GLN A 70 -14.38 13.15 5.42
C GLN A 70 -13.78 14.54 5.71
N ASP A 71 -12.57 14.58 6.28
CA ASP A 71 -11.91 15.81 6.71
C ASP A 71 -10.41 15.77 6.38
N VAL A 72 -9.92 16.86 5.78
CA VAL A 72 -8.51 17.05 5.43
C VAL A 72 -7.63 17.13 6.68
N GLU A 73 -8.14 17.65 7.79
CA GLU A 73 -7.40 17.74 9.05
C GLU A 73 -7.19 16.34 9.68
N ALA A 74 -8.10 15.40 9.40
CA ALA A 74 -7.99 14.01 9.83
C ALA A 74 -7.06 13.15 8.93
N ALA A 75 -6.58 13.70 7.81
CA ALA A 75 -5.86 12.94 6.78
C ALA A 75 -4.61 12.23 7.32
N LYS A 76 -3.86 12.85 8.23
CA LYS A 76 -2.67 12.23 8.84
C LYS A 76 -3.04 10.95 9.59
N GLY A 77 -4.02 11.02 10.49
CA GLY A 77 -4.47 9.86 11.26
C GLY A 77 -5.05 8.76 10.38
N TRP A 78 -5.79 9.15 9.34
CA TRP A 78 -6.35 8.24 8.36
C TRP A 78 -5.27 7.50 7.55
N LEU A 79 -4.26 8.20 7.04
CA LEU A 79 -3.12 7.61 6.32
C LEU A 79 -2.30 6.66 7.20
N LEU A 80 -1.99 7.05 8.44
CA LEU A 80 -1.27 6.19 9.39
C LEU A 80 -2.07 4.94 9.77
N THR A 81 -3.41 5.05 9.80
CA THR A 81 -4.29 3.89 10.01
C THR A 81 -4.22 2.92 8.85
N ILE A 82 -4.25 3.40 7.61
CA ILE A 82 -4.07 2.56 6.41
C ILE A 82 -2.70 1.88 6.46
N LEU A 83 -1.63 2.63 6.72
CA LEU A 83 -0.26 2.11 6.80
C LEU A 83 -0.14 0.96 7.83
N ARG A 84 -0.68 1.15 9.04
CA ARG A 84 -0.67 0.12 10.09
C ARG A 84 -1.43 -1.15 9.65
N ARG A 85 -2.55 -1.00 8.94
CA ARG A 85 -3.33 -2.13 8.42
C ARG A 85 -2.59 -2.87 7.30
N GLU A 86 -1.89 -2.16 6.42
CA GLU A 86 -1.04 -2.82 5.41
C GLU A 86 0.12 -3.58 6.06
N ASN A 87 0.71 -3.02 7.12
CA ASN A 87 1.76 -3.71 7.86
C ASN A 87 1.24 -5.00 8.50
N ALA A 88 0.05 -4.98 9.12
CA ALA A 88 -0.59 -6.18 9.66
C ALA A 88 -0.84 -7.25 8.58
N ARG A 89 -1.34 -6.85 7.40
CA ARG A 89 -1.53 -7.76 6.25
C ARG A 89 -0.23 -8.40 5.74
N ARG A 90 0.91 -7.75 5.93
CA ARG A 90 2.22 -8.34 5.60
C ARG A 90 2.52 -9.55 6.48
N PHE A 91 2.15 -9.49 7.76
CA PHE A 91 2.29 -10.62 8.69
C PHE A 91 1.22 -11.69 8.50
N GLU A 92 -0.01 -11.34 8.12
CA GLU A 92 -1.03 -12.34 7.76
C GLU A 92 -0.62 -13.18 6.54
N ARG A 93 0.13 -12.58 5.60
CA ARG A 93 0.71 -13.29 4.44
C ARG A 93 1.94 -14.11 4.79
N TYR A 94 2.62 -13.79 5.89
CA TYR A 94 3.69 -14.60 6.44
C TYR A 94 3.09 -15.63 7.41
N GLN A 95 2.70 -16.80 6.89
CA GLN A 95 2.46 -17.95 7.77
C GLN A 95 3.83 -18.47 8.24
N PRO A 96 4.16 -18.43 9.54
CA PRO A 96 5.29 -19.18 10.05
C PRO A 96 5.06 -20.63 9.63
N LYS A 97 6.03 -21.22 8.93
CA LYS A 97 6.00 -22.67 8.72
C LYS A 97 6.01 -23.28 10.11
N HIS A 98 4.91 -23.90 10.52
CA HIS A 98 4.93 -24.76 11.69
C HIS A 98 6.03 -25.79 11.42
N SER A 99 7.03 -25.84 12.30
CA SER A 99 7.95 -26.97 12.24
C SER A 99 7.13 -28.20 12.63
N ASP A 100 7.04 -29.18 11.75
CA ASP A 100 6.36 -30.46 12.03
C ASP A 100 7.12 -31.31 13.06
N ILE A 101 8.14 -30.75 13.73
CA ILE A 101 8.92 -31.42 14.76
C ILE A 101 7.99 -31.72 15.93
N PRO A 102 7.73 -33.00 16.24
CA PRO A 102 6.93 -33.38 17.40
C PRO A 102 7.56 -32.81 18.67
N LEU A 103 6.73 -32.37 19.62
CA LEU A 103 7.19 -31.76 20.88
C LEU A 103 8.09 -32.73 21.67
N GLU A 104 7.89 -34.03 21.46
CA GLU A 104 8.65 -35.13 22.04
C GLU A 104 10.13 -35.14 21.61
N GLU A 105 10.49 -34.60 20.44
CA GLU A 105 11.89 -34.58 19.94
C GLU A 105 12.71 -33.39 20.47
N LEU A 106 12.08 -32.40 21.11
CA LEU A 106 12.74 -31.18 21.61
C LEU A 106 13.51 -31.38 22.93
N GLY A 107 13.52 -32.60 23.48
CA GLY A 107 14.13 -32.94 24.78
C GLY A 107 15.38 -33.82 24.74
N GLU A 108 15.85 -34.30 23.58
CA GLU A 108 16.93 -35.31 23.51
C GLU A 108 18.28 -34.79 22.97
N ARG A 109 18.66 -33.55 23.30
CA ARG A 109 20.03 -33.09 23.07
C ARG A 109 20.71 -32.76 24.39
N GLU A 110 21.33 -33.78 24.98
CA GLU A 110 22.48 -33.63 25.90
C GLU A 110 23.74 -33.25 25.11
#